data_AF-A0A3B0CJ78-F1
#
_entry.id   AF-A0A3B0CJ78-F1
#
_cell.length_a   1.000
_cell.length_b   1.000
_cell.length_c   1.000
_cell.angle_alpha   90.00
_cell.angle_beta   90.00
_cell.angle_gamma   90.00
#
_symmetry.space_group_name_H-M   'P 1'
#
loop_
_entity.id
_entity.type
_entity.pdbx_description
1 polymer ?
#
loop_
_entity_poly.entity_id
_entity_poly.type
_entity_poly.pdbx_seq_one_letter_code
_entity_poly.pdbx_strand_id
1 'polypeptide(L)'
;MDRRTNQDAAKRPSPESGLSGKRLTRRTLLASLGVAGAAAMLGTAGAAIRHSTIQSAPGGSAYSGNASLASPAAAAGLQSEMATAYPQVDFVRLLRDHNETASDLYAKVTGNRSLEVLVPFKGKRCAHYAFAKDPNDDFIKMLGGSVSLVEPVFERTVAIDYAAQTGTWVTGFPPNEYTTEIGATFSFTFDGTGFDFRHYTDNRGGVWEFGVDGQPLATVSTHIDAVPAGQVTAGIATRPVARGLSAGTHTVIATFRGADPDHAPSGGTARGWVRSAVHQTAKDDIYRTAYVYGSGVSLNPVKLFDVLHSWSNKEFALSITPAGSSLPSQFLPEHSNIGTVFAVAQRIYFDQTEITSWTAEPSLRPVKSVTIVQQLVGRHPADPANPLADISCVHTITARGVSVKAKITWLRDVLISTGYGMMFPVFGSFARTLVTGCGNSYNATATDGSTTDLTEGDQAESYAFIPRDGGTNGAPDTVVAMTIHDSARTLRMGQPGRRRSGSILWLQHRDTEMQKLYPHVFDNYTAAAGETYEAGGTFFIGELPLAGRFYG
;
A
#
# COMPACT_ATOMS: atom_id res chain seq x y z
N MET A 1 -25.81 -11.97 -58.36
CA MET A 1 -25.05 -13.24 -58.37
C MET A 1 -25.12 -13.81 -56.96
N ASP A 2 -25.72 -14.99 -56.87
CA ASP A 2 -25.76 -16.01 -55.80
C ASP A 2 -25.84 -15.57 -54.31
N ARG A 3 -26.94 -15.81 -53.58
CA ARG A 3 -27.57 -17.08 -53.09
C ARG A 3 -26.91 -17.68 -51.82
N ARG A 4 -27.77 -17.80 -50.79
CA ARG A 4 -27.91 -18.82 -49.70
C ARG A 4 -27.91 -18.15 -48.32
N THR A 5 -29.00 -18.04 -47.54
CA THR A 5 -29.98 -18.99 -46.95
C THR A 5 -29.42 -20.04 -45.99
N ASN A 6 -30.13 -20.16 -44.85
CA ASN A 6 -30.24 -21.27 -43.87
C ASN A 6 -29.20 -21.26 -42.72
N GLN A 7 -29.52 -21.64 -41.47
CA GLN A 7 -30.72 -22.25 -40.88
C GLN A 7 -30.61 -22.22 -39.34
N ASP A 8 -31.77 -22.11 -38.68
CA ASP A 8 -32.23 -22.81 -37.47
C ASP A 8 -31.25 -23.19 -36.34
N ALA A 9 -31.41 -22.48 -35.22
CA ALA A 9 -30.95 -22.87 -33.90
C ALA A 9 -31.98 -23.77 -33.20
N ALA A 10 -31.61 -25.02 -32.94
CA ALA A 10 -32.40 -25.96 -32.15
C ALA A 10 -32.14 -25.78 -30.65
N LYS A 11 -33.23 -25.55 -29.91
CA LYS A 11 -33.33 -25.60 -28.44
C LYS A 11 -32.93 -26.98 -27.89
N ARG A 12 -32.17 -27.00 -26.79
CA ARG A 12 -32.16 -28.11 -25.81
C ARG A 12 -32.06 -27.59 -24.36
N PRO A 13 -32.58 -28.35 -23.39
CA PRO A 13 -33.14 -27.83 -22.15
C PRO A 13 -32.18 -27.91 -20.96
N SER A 14 -32.44 -27.04 -20.00
CA SER A 14 -31.89 -26.99 -18.64
C SER A 14 -32.42 -28.12 -17.75
N PRO A 15 -31.61 -28.63 -16.79
CA PRO A 15 -32.13 -29.32 -15.62
C PRO A 15 -31.91 -28.49 -14.35
N GLU A 16 -33.02 -28.11 -13.72
CA GLU A 16 -33.08 -27.84 -12.29
C GLU A 16 -32.95 -29.16 -11.52
N SER A 17 -32.20 -29.16 -10.42
CA SER A 17 -32.52 -30.01 -9.27
C SER A 17 -32.04 -29.33 -8.00
N GLY A 18 -32.99 -29.09 -7.09
CA GLY A 18 -32.75 -28.47 -5.81
C GLY A 18 -32.20 -29.45 -4.78
N LEU A 19 -31.46 -28.91 -3.81
CA LEU A 19 -31.19 -29.56 -2.54
C LEU A 19 -31.45 -28.57 -1.39
N SER A 20 -32.51 -28.88 -0.67
CA SER A 20 -32.85 -28.40 0.67
C SER A 20 -31.84 -28.94 1.68
N GLY A 21 -31.39 -28.12 2.64
CA GLY A 21 -30.50 -28.64 3.70
C GLY A 21 -30.05 -27.65 4.78
N LYS A 22 -30.89 -27.49 5.80
CA LYS A 22 -30.55 -27.35 7.23
C LYS A 22 -29.86 -26.07 7.75
N ARG A 23 -30.64 -25.37 8.57
CA ARG A 23 -30.22 -24.41 9.62
C ARG A 23 -29.34 -25.11 10.67
N LEU A 24 -28.22 -24.50 11.03
CA LEU A 24 -27.42 -24.82 12.21
C LEU A 24 -27.42 -23.62 13.16
N THR A 25 -28.02 -23.81 14.33
CA THR A 25 -28.02 -22.87 15.45
C THR A 25 -26.72 -22.99 16.24
N ARG A 26 -26.00 -21.87 16.43
CA ARG A 26 -24.84 -21.80 17.34
C ARG A 26 -25.30 -21.38 18.74
N ARG A 27 -25.19 -22.30 19.70
CA ARG A 27 -25.11 -22.00 21.14
C ARG A 27 -23.79 -22.59 21.68
N THR A 28 -22.98 -21.68 22.22
CA THR A 28 -22.12 -21.83 23.40
C THR A 28 -21.15 -23.03 23.47
N LEU A 29 -19.84 -22.74 23.47
CA LEU A 29 -18.95 -23.28 24.50
C LEU A 29 -17.74 -22.36 24.75
N LEU A 30 -17.64 -21.95 26.01
CA LEU A 30 -16.56 -21.23 26.67
C LEU A 30 -15.60 -22.25 27.29
N ALA A 31 -14.37 -21.78 27.53
CA ALA A 31 -13.43 -22.18 28.58
C ALA A 31 -12.40 -23.29 28.29
N SER A 32 -11.13 -22.89 28.45
CA SER A 32 -9.93 -23.59 28.97
C SER A 32 -8.71 -23.03 28.20
N LEU A 33 -7.57 -22.57 28.73
CA LEU A 33 -6.87 -22.45 30.01
C LEU A 33 -5.90 -21.24 29.80
N GLY A 34 -5.44 -20.41 30.73
CA GLY A 34 -4.90 -20.69 32.07
C GLY A 34 -3.43 -20.23 32.15
N VAL A 35 -3.23 -18.96 32.55
CA VAL A 35 -2.20 -18.37 33.48
C VAL A 35 -0.70 -18.76 33.39
N ALA A 36 0.15 -17.73 33.25
CA ALA A 36 1.43 -17.42 33.96
C ALA A 36 2.50 -16.88 32.98
N GLY A 37 3.36 -15.89 33.28
CA GLY A 37 3.61 -15.18 34.52
C GLY A 37 4.25 -13.81 34.28
N ALA A 38 4.08 -12.94 35.28
CA ALA A 38 4.67 -11.62 35.38
C ALA A 38 6.07 -11.72 36.02
N ALA A 39 7.03 -10.93 35.53
CA ALA A 39 8.24 -10.59 36.27
C ALA A 39 8.44 -9.07 36.21
N ALA A 40 8.34 -8.45 37.38
CA ALA A 40 8.66 -7.06 37.63
C ALA A 40 10.18 -6.88 37.75
N MET A 41 10.69 -5.76 37.23
CA MET A 41 12.00 -5.23 37.59
C MET A 41 11.83 -3.74 37.91
N LEU A 42 11.89 -3.45 39.21
CA LEU A 42 12.09 -2.14 39.81
C LEU A 42 13.57 -1.75 39.68
N GLY A 43 13.83 -0.49 39.34
CA GLY A 43 15.17 0.09 39.36
C GLY A 43 15.10 1.61 39.34
N THR A 44 15.07 2.20 40.54
CA THR A 44 15.14 3.64 40.82
C THR A 44 16.58 4.13 40.93
N ALA A 45 16.89 5.23 40.24
CA ALA A 45 17.84 6.30 40.61
C ALA A 45 17.78 7.35 39.48
N GLY A 46 17.56 8.65 39.67
CA GLY A 46 17.80 9.51 40.83
C GLY A 46 19.04 10.37 40.58
N ALA A 47 18.92 11.48 39.85
CA ALA A 47 19.83 12.62 39.96
C ALA A 47 19.20 13.89 39.35
N ALA A 48 19.01 14.89 40.20
CA ALA A 48 18.45 16.20 39.94
C ALA A 48 19.51 17.19 39.45
N ILE A 49 19.18 18.09 38.53
CA ILE A 49 19.90 19.36 38.34
C ILE A 49 18.91 20.53 38.12
N ARG A 50 18.68 21.21 39.25
CA ARG A 50 18.54 22.66 39.49
C ARG A 50 18.01 23.59 38.37
N HIS A 51 16.81 24.12 38.63
CA HIS A 51 16.40 25.46 38.24
C HIS A 51 17.15 26.53 39.07
N SER A 52 17.63 27.58 38.41
CA SER A 52 18.04 28.83 39.06
C SER A 52 17.22 30.00 38.53
N THR A 53 16.39 30.53 39.42
CA THR A 53 15.67 31.81 39.31
C THR A 53 16.56 32.89 39.93
N ILE A 54 16.87 33.98 39.21
CA ILE A 54 17.37 35.22 39.82
C ILE A 54 16.76 36.45 39.13
N GLN A 55 15.98 37.16 39.95
CA GLN A 55 15.80 38.60 40.14
C GLN A 55 15.44 39.57 39.00
N SER A 56 14.39 40.32 39.35
CA SER A 56 13.86 41.55 38.80
C SER A 56 14.65 42.82 39.19
N ALA A 57 14.43 43.86 38.36
CA ALA A 57 14.17 45.29 38.68
C ALA A 57 15.16 46.31 38.02
N PRO A 58 14.85 47.62 37.97
CA PRO A 58 13.89 48.24 37.03
C PRO A 58 14.42 49.53 36.35
N GLY A 59 13.71 50.02 35.32
CA GLY A 59 13.84 51.37 34.74
C GLY A 59 13.15 51.39 33.37
N GLY A 60 12.18 52.23 33.04
CA GLY A 60 11.88 53.58 33.50
C GLY A 60 12.22 54.56 32.38
N SER A 61 11.30 54.80 31.43
CA SER A 61 11.19 56.10 30.75
C SER A 61 9.88 56.20 29.98
N ALA A 62 9.18 57.29 30.25
CA ALA A 62 7.91 57.69 29.67
C ALA A 62 8.09 58.27 28.26
N TYR A 63 7.07 58.11 27.42
CA TYR A 63 6.70 59.12 26.42
C TYR A 63 5.18 59.23 26.38
N SER A 64 4.70 60.38 26.84
CA SER A 64 3.31 60.82 26.83
C SER A 64 2.96 61.50 25.50
N GLY A 65 1.82 61.14 24.92
CA GLY A 65 1.17 61.87 23.84
C GLY A 65 -0.35 61.73 23.96
N ASN A 66 -1.01 62.84 24.28
CA ASN A 66 -2.42 62.97 24.62
C ASN A 66 -3.38 62.98 23.41
N ALA A 67 -4.66 62.75 23.75
CA ALA A 67 -5.91 63.06 23.04
C ALA A 67 -6.43 61.97 22.07
N SER A 68 -7.70 61.57 22.06
CA SER A 68 -8.92 62.19 22.58
C SER A 68 -9.96 61.14 23.01
N LEU A 69 -10.67 61.41 24.10
CA LEU A 69 -11.83 60.66 24.58
C LEU A 69 -13.01 60.79 23.60
N ALA A 70 -13.42 59.66 23.01
CA ALA A 70 -14.74 59.46 22.45
C ALA A 70 -15.43 58.30 23.19
N SER A 71 -16.73 58.49 23.44
CA SER A 71 -17.61 57.75 24.35
C SER A 71 -17.64 56.22 24.18
N PRO A 72 -17.66 55.41 25.26
CA PRO A 72 -17.82 53.96 25.19
C PRO A 72 -19.32 53.59 25.16
N ALA A 73 -19.97 53.70 24.01
CA ALA A 73 -21.36 53.26 23.84
C ALA A 73 -21.68 52.64 22.47
N ALA A 74 -20.66 52.09 21.79
CA ALA A 74 -20.86 51.38 20.51
C ALA A 74 -19.88 50.20 20.30
N ALA A 75 -19.46 49.53 21.39
CA ALA A 75 -18.55 48.38 21.34
C ALA A 75 -19.09 47.16 22.11
N ALA A 76 -20.42 47.07 22.28
CA ALA A 76 -21.09 45.90 22.83
C ALA A 76 -21.94 45.27 21.73
N GLY A 77 -21.29 44.55 20.82
CA GLY A 77 -21.99 43.91 19.70
C GLY A 77 -21.16 42.98 18.83
N LEU A 78 -19.92 42.66 19.18
CA LEU A 78 -19.09 41.65 18.50
C LEU A 78 -18.12 41.00 19.50
N GLN A 79 -18.64 40.45 20.59
CA GLN A 79 -17.94 39.40 21.33
C GLN A 79 -18.49 38.07 20.86
N SER A 80 -17.89 37.57 19.78
CA SER A 80 -17.36 36.21 19.71
C SER A 80 -18.09 35.19 20.61
N GLU A 81 -19.18 34.62 20.12
CA GLU A 81 -19.47 33.21 20.41
C GLU A 81 -18.36 32.40 19.72
N MET A 82 -17.20 32.30 20.37
CA MET A 82 -16.36 31.12 20.21
C MET A 82 -17.17 29.99 20.84
N ALA A 83 -18.06 29.39 20.04
CA ALA A 83 -18.55 28.06 20.31
C ALA A 83 -17.33 27.24 20.68
N THR A 84 -17.32 26.68 21.89
CA THR A 84 -16.31 25.73 22.32
C THR A 84 -16.22 24.64 21.26
N ALA A 85 -15.22 24.76 20.38
CA ALA A 85 -15.03 23.83 19.30
C ALA A 85 -14.83 22.46 19.94
N TYR A 86 -15.79 21.55 19.73
CA TYR A 86 -15.54 20.16 20.01
C TYR A 86 -14.25 19.79 19.27
N PRO A 87 -13.27 19.14 19.94
CA PRO A 87 -12.04 18.77 19.29
C PRO A 87 -12.38 17.88 18.09
N GLN A 88 -12.02 18.33 16.88
CA GLN A 88 -12.22 17.54 15.67
C GLN A 88 -11.44 16.23 15.76
N VAL A 89 -11.98 15.16 15.18
CA VAL A 89 -11.27 13.89 15.05
C VAL A 89 -10.20 14.04 13.97
N ASP A 90 -8.93 13.83 14.34
CA ASP A 90 -7.85 13.62 13.38
C ASP A 90 -7.78 12.14 13.03
N PHE A 91 -8.32 11.77 11.86
CA PHE A 91 -8.37 10.38 11.41
C PHE A 91 -6.99 9.80 11.13
N VAL A 92 -6.02 10.60 10.68
CA VAL A 92 -4.64 10.12 10.50
C VAL A 92 -4.05 9.72 11.85
N ARG A 93 -4.22 10.57 12.88
CA ARG A 93 -3.81 10.24 14.24
C ARG A 93 -4.57 9.04 14.80
N LEU A 94 -5.89 9.02 14.65
CA LEU A 94 -6.74 7.93 15.14
C LEU A 94 -6.31 6.58 14.57
N LEU A 95 -6.05 6.50 13.26
CA LEU A 95 -5.56 5.27 12.64
C LEU A 95 -4.18 4.89 13.18
N ARG A 96 -3.26 5.84 13.32
CA ARG A 96 -1.93 5.55 13.89
C ARG A 96 -2.01 5.00 15.31
N ASP A 97 -2.93 5.50 16.13
CA ASP A 97 -3.12 5.03 17.51
C ASP A 97 -3.74 3.62 17.58
N HIS A 98 -4.37 3.13 16.50
CA HIS A 98 -5.00 1.79 16.40
C HIS A 98 -4.21 0.79 15.53
N ASN A 99 -3.06 1.19 14.99
CA ASN A 99 -2.22 0.34 14.14
C ASN A 99 -0.85 0.14 14.79
N GLU A 100 -0.15 -0.91 14.39
CA GLU A 100 1.22 -1.17 14.80
C GLU A 100 2.14 -0.08 14.22
N THR A 101 3.03 0.46 15.06
CA THR A 101 4.09 1.34 14.56
C THR A 101 5.26 0.48 14.10
N ALA A 102 5.45 0.37 12.79
CA ALA A 102 6.52 -0.41 12.23
C ALA A 102 7.90 0.13 12.67
N SER A 103 8.80 -0.77 13.08
CA SER A 103 10.20 -0.43 13.30
C SER A 103 10.88 -0.05 11.99
N ASP A 104 10.52 -0.73 10.90
CA ASP A 104 11.08 -0.60 9.57
C ASP A 104 9.96 -0.47 8.53
N LEU A 105 10.22 0.38 7.55
CA LEU A 105 9.51 0.45 6.29
C LEU A 105 10.31 -0.34 5.26
N TYR A 106 9.74 -0.50 4.08
CA TYR A 106 10.46 -1.09 2.96
C TYR A 106 10.33 -0.21 1.73
N ALA A 107 11.44 0.06 1.04
CA ALA A 107 11.43 0.89 -0.15
C ALA A 107 12.31 0.30 -1.25
N LYS A 108 11.97 0.62 -2.50
CA LYS A 108 12.83 0.34 -3.66
C LYS A 108 12.58 1.36 -4.75
N VAL A 109 13.62 1.63 -5.52
CA VAL A 109 13.47 2.29 -6.83
C VAL A 109 12.88 1.29 -7.81
N THR A 110 11.83 1.69 -8.53
CA THR A 110 11.17 0.84 -9.54
C THR A 110 11.45 1.27 -10.97
N GLY A 111 12.06 2.44 -11.15
CA GLY A 111 12.50 2.91 -12.46
C GLY A 111 12.83 4.40 -12.46
N ASN A 112 12.87 4.97 -13.66
CA ASN A 112 13.16 6.38 -13.87
C ASN A 112 12.22 7.28 -13.07
N ARG A 113 12.73 7.92 -12.00
CA ARG A 113 11.96 8.78 -11.10
C ARG A 113 10.69 8.10 -10.58
N SER A 114 10.81 6.81 -10.28
CA SER A 114 9.73 5.97 -9.80
C SER A 114 10.20 5.11 -8.63
N LEU A 115 9.39 5.02 -7.58
CA LEU A 115 9.68 4.24 -6.38
C LEU A 115 8.40 3.74 -5.71
N GLU A 116 8.55 2.69 -4.92
CA GLU A 116 7.50 2.14 -4.05
C GLU A 116 7.97 2.17 -2.60
N VAL A 117 7.04 2.46 -1.69
CA VAL A 117 7.28 2.45 -0.24
C VAL A 117 6.16 1.69 0.45
N LEU A 118 6.55 0.72 1.27
CA LEU A 118 5.67 -0.10 2.07
C LEU A 118 5.80 0.28 3.54
N VAL A 119 4.67 0.62 4.15
CA VAL A 119 4.55 0.97 5.56
C VAL A 119 3.72 -0.11 6.24
N PRO A 120 4.34 -1.07 6.95
CA PRO A 120 3.60 -2.06 7.73
C PRO A 120 2.70 -1.37 8.76
N PHE A 121 1.48 -1.85 8.92
CA PHE A 121 0.53 -1.29 9.90
C PHE A 121 -0.16 -2.36 10.76
N LYS A 122 -0.16 -3.64 10.34
CA LYS A 122 -0.72 -4.75 11.14
C LYS A 122 -0.26 -6.11 10.65
N GLY A 123 0.54 -6.82 11.44
CA GLY A 123 1.08 -8.12 11.05
C GLY A 123 1.84 -8.04 9.72
N LYS A 124 1.43 -8.83 8.72
CA LYS A 124 2.03 -8.79 7.37
C LYS A 124 1.45 -7.71 6.45
N ARG A 125 0.39 -7.01 6.86
CA ARG A 125 -0.28 -6.00 6.02
C ARG A 125 0.48 -4.68 6.06
N CYS A 126 0.60 -4.05 4.90
CA CYS A 126 1.23 -2.76 4.75
C CYS A 126 0.43 -1.83 3.83
N ALA A 127 0.55 -0.54 4.10
CA ALA A 127 0.18 0.51 3.16
C ALA A 127 1.29 0.58 2.11
N HIS A 128 0.94 0.34 0.86
CA HIS A 128 1.86 0.33 -0.26
C HIS A 128 1.61 1.57 -1.12
N TYR A 129 2.51 2.54 -1.03
CA TYR A 129 2.48 3.80 -1.74
C TYR A 129 3.42 3.75 -2.95
N ALA A 130 2.91 4.19 -4.11
CA ALA A 130 3.70 4.32 -5.33
C ALA A 130 3.92 5.81 -5.64
N PHE A 131 5.11 6.15 -6.11
CA PHE A 131 5.48 7.49 -6.53
C PHE A 131 6.11 7.41 -7.91
N ALA A 132 5.67 8.27 -8.83
CA ALA A 132 6.20 8.34 -10.18
C ALA A 132 5.91 9.70 -10.81
N LYS A 133 6.68 10.04 -11.85
CA LYS A 133 6.33 11.14 -12.76
C LYS A 133 5.39 10.67 -13.87
N ASP A 134 4.64 11.60 -14.45
CA ASP A 134 3.99 11.36 -15.74
C ASP A 134 5.03 11.25 -16.87
N PRO A 135 4.68 10.68 -18.02
CA PRO A 135 5.61 10.57 -19.14
C PRO A 135 6.18 11.92 -19.61
N ASN A 136 5.36 12.97 -19.66
CA ASN A 136 5.74 14.28 -20.23
C ASN A 136 6.15 15.33 -19.18
N ASP A 137 5.85 15.09 -17.90
CA ASP A 137 6.30 15.91 -16.78
C ASP A 137 7.40 15.26 -15.95
N ASP A 138 8.06 16.10 -15.14
CA ASP A 138 9.06 15.65 -14.19
C ASP A 138 8.55 15.57 -12.75
N PHE A 139 7.36 16.08 -12.44
CA PHE A 139 6.82 16.05 -11.09
C PHE A 139 6.58 14.62 -10.58
N ILE A 140 7.33 14.20 -9.57
CA ILE A 140 7.11 12.92 -8.89
C ILE A 140 5.93 13.11 -7.95
N LYS A 141 4.77 12.58 -8.34
CA LYS A 141 3.53 12.61 -7.54
C LYS A 141 3.36 11.33 -6.74
N MET A 142 2.57 11.40 -5.66
CA MET A 142 2.03 10.21 -5.01
C MET A 142 1.01 9.56 -5.96
N LEU A 143 1.52 8.66 -6.79
CA LEU A 143 0.78 8.03 -7.87
C LEU A 143 -0.47 7.33 -7.34
N GLY A 144 -0.31 6.50 -6.31
CA GLY A 144 -1.41 5.71 -5.74
C GLY A 144 -1.06 5.14 -4.37
N GLY A 145 -2.02 4.38 -3.82
CA GLY A 145 -1.91 3.74 -2.53
C GLY A 145 -2.80 2.51 -2.46
N SER A 146 -2.25 1.42 -1.96
CA SER A 146 -2.91 0.11 -1.90
C SER A 146 -2.65 -0.55 -0.55
N VAL A 147 -3.39 -1.62 -0.26
CA VAL A 147 -3.00 -2.56 0.79
C VAL A 147 -2.30 -3.74 0.15
N SER A 148 -1.15 -4.11 0.69
CA SER A 148 -0.38 -5.28 0.28
C SER A 148 -0.01 -6.15 1.48
N LEU A 149 0.40 -7.38 1.23
CA LEU A 149 1.13 -8.22 2.18
C LEU A 149 2.63 -8.12 1.90
N VAL A 150 3.43 -8.04 2.94
CA VAL A 150 4.88 -8.25 2.86
C VAL A 150 5.14 -9.73 3.08
N GLU A 151 5.55 -10.43 2.04
CA GLU A 151 5.89 -11.84 2.11
C GLU A 151 7.39 -12.06 1.86
N PRO A 152 8.04 -12.96 2.63
CA PRO A 152 9.39 -13.37 2.33
C PRO A 152 9.40 -14.18 1.03
N VAL A 153 10.22 -13.73 0.09
CA VAL A 153 10.61 -14.48 -1.10
C VAL A 153 11.96 -15.09 -0.83
N PHE A 154 11.96 -16.41 -0.81
CA PHE A 154 13.17 -17.20 -0.72
C PHE A 154 13.73 -17.34 -2.13
N GLU A 155 14.94 -16.84 -2.35
CA GLU A 155 15.60 -16.94 -3.65
C GLU A 155 16.24 -18.32 -3.81
N ARG A 156 15.90 -18.99 -4.91
CA ARG A 156 16.49 -20.29 -5.24
C ARG A 156 17.96 -20.09 -5.58
N THR A 157 18.85 -20.72 -4.83
CA THR A 157 20.29 -20.64 -5.06
C THR A 157 20.79 -21.76 -5.96
N VAL A 158 20.26 -22.98 -5.80
CA VAL A 158 20.74 -24.16 -6.54
C VAL A 158 19.66 -25.23 -6.62
N ALA A 159 19.83 -26.16 -7.56
CA ALA A 159 19.07 -27.41 -7.61
C ALA A 159 20.01 -28.60 -7.36
N ILE A 160 19.59 -29.58 -6.56
CA ILE A 160 20.42 -30.73 -6.15
C ILE A 160 19.67 -32.05 -6.28
N ASP A 161 20.41 -33.11 -6.58
CA ASP A 161 19.92 -34.49 -6.50
C ASP A 161 20.09 -35.04 -5.09
N TYR A 162 19.33 -36.10 -4.77
CA TYR A 162 19.63 -36.89 -3.59
C TYR A 162 21.04 -37.51 -3.71
N ALA A 163 21.76 -37.60 -2.60
CA ALA A 163 23.13 -38.08 -2.55
C ALA A 163 23.23 -39.58 -2.24
N ALA A 164 22.28 -40.10 -1.44
CA ALA A 164 22.23 -41.52 -1.08
C ALA A 164 20.78 -42.00 -0.96
N GLN A 165 20.58 -43.30 -1.10
CA GLN A 165 19.28 -43.95 -0.93
C GLN A 165 19.41 -45.36 -0.33
N THR A 166 18.34 -45.83 0.31
CA THR A 166 18.21 -47.20 0.85
C THR A 166 17.00 -47.90 0.25
N GLY A 167 16.97 -49.24 0.34
CA GLY A 167 15.90 -50.05 -0.22
C GLY A 167 16.03 -50.24 -1.74
N THR A 168 14.97 -50.77 -2.34
CA THR A 168 14.91 -51.10 -3.76
C THR A 168 14.29 -49.96 -4.56
N TRP A 169 15.01 -49.49 -5.59
CA TRP A 169 14.60 -48.37 -6.43
C TRP A 169 14.48 -48.77 -7.89
N VAL A 170 13.46 -48.21 -8.55
CA VAL A 170 13.25 -48.31 -10.00
C VAL A 170 13.79 -47.04 -10.65
N THR A 171 14.90 -47.19 -11.36
CA THR A 171 15.64 -46.07 -11.98
C THR A 171 15.59 -46.07 -13.51
N GLY A 172 14.86 -47.02 -14.12
CA GLY A 172 14.74 -47.16 -15.58
C GLY A 172 13.92 -46.09 -16.29
N PHE A 173 13.36 -45.11 -15.56
CA PHE A 173 12.53 -44.03 -16.10
C PHE A 173 13.08 -42.65 -15.74
N PRO A 174 14.38 -42.35 -15.96
CA PRO A 174 14.92 -41.04 -15.61
C PRO A 174 14.13 -39.96 -16.35
N PRO A 175 13.79 -38.84 -15.69
CA PRO A 175 14.28 -38.37 -14.39
C PRO A 175 13.38 -38.75 -13.21
N ASN A 176 12.42 -39.65 -13.41
CA ASN A 176 11.38 -40.00 -12.46
C ASN A 176 11.69 -41.38 -11.87
N GLU A 177 12.36 -41.36 -10.73
CA GLU A 177 12.70 -42.57 -9.99
C GLU A 177 11.64 -42.83 -8.93
N TYR A 178 11.49 -44.09 -8.51
CA TYR A 178 10.59 -44.42 -7.43
C TYR A 178 10.98 -45.68 -6.68
N THR A 179 10.46 -45.79 -5.47
CA THR A 179 10.44 -47.04 -4.69
C THR A 179 9.00 -47.44 -4.37
N THR A 180 8.80 -48.73 -4.15
CA THR A 180 7.55 -49.29 -3.59
C THR A 180 7.78 -49.89 -2.21
N GLU A 181 9.01 -49.87 -1.71
CA GLU A 181 9.43 -50.47 -0.44
C GLU A 181 9.19 -49.47 0.70
N ILE A 182 8.23 -49.77 1.57
CA ILE A 182 7.95 -48.96 2.76
C ILE A 182 9.20 -48.98 3.65
N GLY A 183 9.65 -47.79 4.08
CA GLY A 183 10.87 -47.61 4.86
C GLY A 183 12.13 -47.34 4.03
N ALA A 184 12.06 -47.44 2.70
CA ALA A 184 13.12 -46.94 1.83
C ALA A 184 13.34 -45.43 2.04
N THR A 185 14.59 -45.00 1.95
CA THR A 185 14.96 -43.61 2.19
C THR A 185 15.75 -43.01 1.03
N PHE A 186 15.72 -41.69 0.92
CA PHE A 186 16.76 -40.93 0.23
C PHE A 186 17.25 -39.79 1.13
N SER A 187 18.51 -39.37 0.95
CA SER A 187 19.11 -38.30 1.72
C SER A 187 19.98 -37.38 0.89
N PHE A 188 20.11 -36.14 1.34
CA PHE A 188 21.02 -35.14 0.78
C PHE A 188 21.40 -34.11 1.83
N THR A 189 22.45 -33.34 1.53
CA THR A 189 22.84 -32.17 2.31
C THR A 189 22.68 -30.92 1.46
N PHE A 190 22.40 -29.80 2.11
CA PHE A 190 22.36 -28.50 1.44
C PHE A 190 22.82 -27.39 2.37
N ASP A 191 23.41 -26.34 1.78
CA ASP A 191 23.70 -25.09 2.48
C ASP A 191 22.60 -24.08 2.15
N GLY A 192 21.84 -23.65 3.15
CA GLY A 192 20.73 -22.73 2.91
C GLY A 192 19.79 -22.56 4.10
N THR A 193 18.59 -22.09 3.83
CA THR A 193 17.52 -21.87 4.83
C THR A 193 16.25 -22.64 4.52
N GLY A 194 16.24 -23.47 3.47
CA GLY A 194 15.09 -24.26 3.09
C GLY A 194 15.24 -24.93 1.73
N PHE A 195 14.29 -25.78 1.39
CA PHE A 195 14.22 -26.45 0.10
C PHE A 195 12.79 -26.81 -0.31
N ASP A 196 12.59 -26.96 -1.61
CA ASP A 196 11.43 -27.59 -2.22
C ASP A 196 11.77 -28.98 -2.71
N PHE A 197 10.85 -29.92 -2.50
CA PHE A 197 10.94 -31.27 -3.02
C PHE A 197 10.22 -31.37 -4.37
N ARG A 198 10.85 -32.06 -5.32
CA ARG A 198 10.34 -32.22 -6.68
C ARG A 198 10.11 -33.69 -6.97
N HIS A 199 8.93 -33.98 -7.49
CA HIS A 199 8.53 -35.36 -7.76
C HIS A 199 7.62 -35.43 -8.99
N TYR A 200 7.63 -36.60 -9.62
CA TYR A 200 6.55 -36.99 -10.52
C TYR A 200 5.28 -37.24 -9.70
N THR A 201 4.12 -37.05 -10.32
CA THR A 201 2.84 -37.30 -9.67
C THR A 201 1.90 -38.09 -10.57
N ASP A 202 1.28 -39.12 -10.00
CA ASP A 202 0.27 -39.97 -10.65
C ASP A 202 -0.75 -40.44 -9.61
N ASN A 203 -1.75 -41.20 -10.07
CA ASN A 203 -2.78 -41.82 -9.23
C ASN A 203 -2.28 -43.04 -8.43
N ARG A 204 -0.96 -43.23 -8.33
CA ARG A 204 -0.30 -44.24 -7.51
C ARG A 204 0.73 -43.64 -6.56
N GLY A 205 0.85 -42.32 -6.51
CA GLY A 205 1.77 -41.64 -5.63
C GLY A 205 1.48 -41.97 -4.16
N GLY A 206 2.54 -42.15 -3.38
CA GLY A 206 2.49 -42.35 -1.94
C GLY A 206 3.10 -41.18 -1.18
N VAL A 207 3.33 -41.38 0.12
CA VAL A 207 3.78 -40.31 1.04
C VAL A 207 5.25 -40.48 1.39
N TRP A 208 5.97 -39.36 1.31
CA TRP A 208 7.30 -39.18 1.90
C TRP A 208 7.19 -38.45 3.23
N GLU A 209 7.87 -38.95 4.26
CA GLU A 209 8.10 -38.21 5.50
C GLU A 209 9.52 -37.67 5.51
N PHE A 210 9.66 -36.35 5.62
CA PHE A 210 10.93 -35.63 5.65
C PHE A 210 11.34 -35.30 7.08
N GLY A 211 12.60 -35.57 7.39
CA GLY A 211 13.30 -35.02 8.54
C GLY A 211 14.49 -34.16 8.12
N VAL A 212 14.78 -33.13 8.91
CA VAL A 212 15.93 -32.24 8.76
C VAL A 212 16.73 -32.25 10.06
N ASP A 213 18.04 -32.46 9.96
CA ASP A 213 18.97 -32.53 11.10
C ASP A 213 18.53 -33.51 12.20
N GLY A 214 17.99 -34.66 11.75
CA GLY A 214 17.50 -35.72 12.63
C GLY A 214 16.13 -35.47 13.27
N GLN A 215 15.47 -34.35 12.98
CA GLN A 215 14.13 -34.03 13.49
C GLN A 215 13.07 -34.22 12.39
N PRO A 216 11.94 -34.90 12.68
CA PRO A 216 10.80 -34.95 11.77
C PRO A 216 10.30 -33.53 11.45
N LEU A 217 9.97 -33.26 10.19
CA LEU A 217 9.58 -31.93 9.73
C LEU A 217 8.23 -31.90 9.02
N ALA A 218 8.07 -32.69 7.95
CA ALA A 218 6.90 -32.58 7.08
C ALA A 218 6.61 -33.90 6.36
N THR A 219 5.37 -34.07 5.90
CA THR A 219 4.99 -35.14 4.97
C THR A 219 4.58 -34.53 3.63
N VAL A 220 4.93 -35.21 2.54
CA VAL A 220 4.54 -34.81 1.17
C VAL A 220 3.98 -36.02 0.45
N SER A 221 2.73 -35.90 0.01
CA SER A 221 2.12 -36.87 -0.89
C SER A 221 2.55 -36.61 -2.34
N THR A 222 2.86 -37.69 -3.05
CA THR A 222 3.16 -37.68 -4.48
C THR A 222 1.94 -38.05 -5.33
N HIS A 223 0.78 -38.30 -4.70
CA HIS A 223 -0.47 -38.62 -5.37
C HIS A 223 -1.04 -37.41 -6.10
N ILE A 224 -1.55 -37.59 -7.32
CA ILE A 224 -2.05 -36.50 -8.17
C ILE A 224 -3.15 -35.67 -7.51
N ASP A 225 -4.09 -36.33 -6.81
CA ASP A 225 -5.21 -35.66 -6.15
C ASP A 225 -4.81 -34.91 -4.87
N ALA A 226 -3.64 -35.20 -4.30
CA ALA A 226 -3.10 -34.49 -3.14
C ALA A 226 -2.34 -33.20 -3.53
N VAL A 227 -2.09 -33.00 -4.83
CA VAL A 227 -1.40 -31.82 -5.35
C VAL A 227 -2.43 -30.88 -6.00
N PRO A 228 -2.46 -29.58 -5.63
CA PRO A 228 -3.33 -28.62 -6.31
C PRO A 228 -3.08 -28.60 -7.82
N ALA A 229 -4.15 -28.67 -8.62
CA ALA A 229 -4.04 -28.80 -10.08
C ALA A 229 -3.16 -27.74 -10.75
N GLY A 230 -3.16 -26.49 -10.24
CA GLY A 230 -2.30 -25.41 -10.74
C GLY A 230 -0.80 -25.56 -10.41
N GLN A 231 -0.43 -26.52 -9.56
CA GLN A 231 0.97 -26.82 -9.19
C GLN A 231 1.54 -28.02 -9.95
N VAL A 232 0.74 -28.67 -10.81
CA VAL A 232 1.17 -29.79 -11.63
C VAL A 232 1.45 -29.31 -13.05
N THR A 233 2.70 -29.42 -13.50
CA THR A 233 3.08 -29.12 -14.89
C THR A 233 3.71 -30.35 -15.52
N ALA A 234 3.09 -30.87 -16.57
CA ALA A 234 3.53 -32.10 -17.25
C ALA A 234 3.74 -33.30 -16.30
N GLY A 235 2.83 -33.48 -15.33
CA GLY A 235 2.90 -34.56 -14.33
C GLY A 235 3.93 -34.34 -13.23
N ILE A 236 4.47 -33.13 -13.09
CA ILE A 236 5.51 -32.78 -12.11
C ILE A 236 4.97 -31.78 -11.11
N ALA A 237 5.25 -32.01 -9.84
CA ALA A 237 4.96 -31.10 -8.77
C ALA A 237 6.26 -30.66 -8.06
N THR A 238 6.24 -29.44 -7.52
CA THR A 238 7.28 -28.88 -6.65
C THR A 238 6.60 -28.45 -5.37
N ARG A 239 7.04 -28.98 -4.22
CA ARG A 239 6.37 -28.85 -2.93
C ARG A 239 7.31 -28.25 -1.89
N PRO A 240 6.92 -27.18 -1.19
CA PRO A 240 7.72 -26.67 -0.08
C PRO A 240 7.76 -27.67 1.06
N VAL A 241 8.98 -27.97 1.52
CA VAL A 241 9.21 -28.88 2.66
C VAL A 241 9.75 -28.10 3.85
N ALA A 242 10.80 -27.31 3.64
CA ALA A 242 11.43 -26.50 4.68
C ALA A 242 11.58 -25.04 4.23
N ARG A 243 11.33 -24.10 5.15
CA ARG A 243 11.59 -22.66 5.01
C ARG A 243 12.02 -22.08 6.35
N GLY A 244 12.82 -21.02 6.31
CA GLY A 244 13.21 -20.26 7.50
C GLY A 244 14.12 -21.01 8.47
N LEU A 245 14.85 -22.03 8.00
CA LEU A 245 15.93 -22.64 8.79
C LEU A 245 17.06 -21.61 9.00
N SER A 246 17.85 -21.79 10.06
CA SER A 246 19.06 -20.99 10.26
C SER A 246 20.01 -21.20 9.08
N ALA A 247 20.62 -20.14 8.56
CA ALA A 247 21.58 -20.28 7.46
C ALA A 247 22.74 -21.21 7.85
N GLY A 248 22.92 -22.30 7.10
CA GLY A 248 23.99 -23.27 7.34
C GLY A 248 23.79 -24.56 6.55
N THR A 249 24.64 -25.54 6.86
CA THR A 249 24.54 -26.89 6.30
C THR A 249 23.48 -27.69 7.05
N HIS A 250 22.53 -28.25 6.29
CA HIS A 250 21.47 -29.10 6.79
C HIS A 250 21.53 -30.48 6.13
N THR A 251 21.11 -31.50 6.88
CA THR A 251 20.99 -32.88 6.37
C THR A 251 19.51 -33.27 6.30
N VAL A 252 19.08 -33.71 5.13
CA VAL A 252 17.70 -34.17 4.88
C VAL A 252 17.67 -35.67 4.75
N ILE A 253 16.71 -36.32 5.41
CA ILE A 253 16.36 -37.72 5.20
C ILE A 253 14.86 -37.79 4.93
N ALA A 254 14.49 -38.36 3.80
CA ALA A 254 13.10 -38.62 3.46
C ALA A 254 12.85 -40.13 3.50
N THR A 255 11.79 -40.56 4.17
CA THR A 255 11.41 -41.98 4.33
C THR A 255 10.07 -42.24 3.66
N PHE A 256 10.00 -43.27 2.81
CA PHE A 256 8.75 -43.63 2.13
C PHE A 256 7.81 -44.34 3.10
N ARG A 257 6.62 -43.78 3.29
CA ARG A 257 5.60 -44.30 4.23
C ARG A 257 4.55 -45.19 3.56
N GLY A 258 4.62 -45.38 2.24
CA GLY A 258 3.66 -46.17 1.49
C GLY A 258 2.52 -45.31 0.94
N ALA A 259 1.32 -45.88 0.87
CA ALA A 259 0.14 -45.20 0.33
C ALA A 259 -0.24 -43.96 1.16
N ASP A 260 -0.77 -42.95 0.48
CA ASP A 260 -1.42 -41.82 1.14
C ASP A 260 -2.76 -42.29 1.75
N PRO A 261 -2.98 -42.15 3.07
CA PRO A 261 -4.22 -42.60 3.70
C PRO A 261 -5.47 -41.86 3.20
N ASP A 262 -5.31 -40.62 2.70
CA ASP A 262 -6.41 -39.80 2.19
C ASP A 262 -6.61 -40.00 0.68
N HIS A 263 -5.65 -40.60 -0.02
CA HIS A 263 -5.66 -40.79 -1.46
C HIS A 263 -5.16 -42.19 -1.83
N ALA A 264 -6.06 -43.17 -1.75
CA ALA A 264 -5.74 -44.56 -2.08
C ALA A 264 -5.32 -44.69 -3.56
N PRO A 265 -4.22 -45.42 -3.86
CA PRO A 265 -3.82 -45.68 -5.24
C PRO A 265 -4.96 -46.30 -6.05
N SER A 266 -5.16 -45.83 -7.28
CA SER A 266 -6.22 -46.35 -8.16
C SER A 266 -5.96 -47.78 -8.67
N GLY A 267 -4.89 -48.42 -8.20
CA GLY A 267 -4.47 -49.79 -8.50
C GLY A 267 -2.98 -50.03 -8.25
N GLY A 268 -2.62 -51.26 -7.86
CA GLY A 268 -1.23 -51.66 -7.61
C GLY A 268 -0.60 -51.05 -6.36
N THR A 269 0.72 -51.21 -6.21
CA THR A 269 1.46 -50.70 -5.06
C THR A 269 1.72 -49.20 -5.17
N ALA A 270 1.63 -48.48 -4.06
CA ALA A 270 1.98 -47.06 -3.97
C ALA A 270 3.45 -46.83 -4.33
N ARG A 271 3.74 -45.66 -4.92
CA ARG A 271 5.08 -45.27 -5.40
C ARG A 271 5.56 -44.01 -4.69
N GLY A 272 6.74 -44.09 -4.11
CA GLY A 272 7.48 -42.93 -3.61
C GLY A 272 8.22 -42.28 -4.76
N TRP A 273 7.54 -41.41 -5.53
CA TRP A 273 8.17 -40.72 -6.66
C TRP A 273 9.20 -39.70 -6.17
N VAL A 274 10.36 -39.67 -6.83
CA VAL A 274 11.43 -38.68 -6.61
C VAL A 274 12.01 -38.29 -7.96
N ARG A 275 12.23 -37.00 -8.17
CA ARG A 275 13.00 -36.57 -9.33
C ARG A 275 14.49 -36.72 -9.06
N SER A 276 15.24 -37.17 -10.05
CA SER A 276 16.69 -37.23 -9.98
C SER A 276 17.28 -37.11 -11.38
N ALA A 277 18.30 -36.26 -11.49
CA ALA A 277 19.09 -36.17 -12.69
C ALA A 277 20.24 -37.19 -12.69
N VAL A 278 20.47 -37.99 -11.63
CA VAL A 278 21.60 -38.93 -11.51
C VAL A 278 21.69 -39.89 -12.71
N HIS A 279 20.55 -40.35 -13.23
CA HIS A 279 20.48 -41.23 -14.41
C HIS A 279 20.09 -40.52 -15.72
N GLN A 280 20.07 -39.18 -15.74
CA GLN A 280 19.90 -38.40 -16.96
C GLN A 280 21.21 -38.12 -17.68
N THR A 281 21.16 -38.01 -19.01
CA THR A 281 22.30 -37.53 -19.81
C THR A 281 22.51 -36.02 -19.61
N ALA A 282 21.42 -35.24 -19.63
CA ALA A 282 21.44 -33.81 -19.31
C ALA A 282 21.16 -33.61 -17.82
N LYS A 283 22.01 -32.87 -17.11
CA LYS A 283 21.90 -32.64 -15.65
C LYS A 283 21.20 -31.33 -15.29
N ASP A 284 20.20 -30.94 -16.09
CA ASP A 284 19.49 -29.68 -15.95
C ASP A 284 18.76 -29.60 -14.61
N ASP A 285 18.67 -28.39 -14.05
CA ASP A 285 18.01 -28.13 -12.75
C ASP A 285 16.58 -28.65 -12.72
N ILE A 286 15.87 -28.61 -13.86
CA ILE A 286 14.50 -29.11 -13.97
C ILE A 286 14.38 -30.62 -13.74
N TYR A 287 15.48 -31.36 -13.64
CA TYR A 287 15.48 -32.81 -13.41
C TYR A 287 15.85 -33.21 -11.98
N ARG A 288 16.29 -32.26 -11.15
CA ARG A 288 16.85 -32.54 -9.84
C ARG A 288 15.83 -32.68 -8.72
N THR A 289 16.22 -33.40 -7.66
CA THR A 289 15.41 -33.75 -6.49
C THR A 289 14.85 -32.54 -5.73
N ALA A 290 15.68 -31.52 -5.52
CA ALA A 290 15.29 -30.38 -4.70
C ALA A 290 15.75 -29.04 -5.29
N TYR A 291 14.96 -28.00 -5.05
CA TYR A 291 15.40 -26.61 -5.17
C TYR A 291 15.76 -26.07 -3.80
N VAL A 292 16.99 -25.60 -3.64
CA VAL A 292 17.52 -25.09 -2.38
C VAL A 292 17.43 -23.56 -2.37
N TYR A 293 17.15 -23.03 -1.19
CA TYR A 293 17.04 -21.60 -0.94
C TYR A 293 18.14 -21.13 -0.01
N GLY A 294 18.82 -20.04 -0.39
CA GLY A 294 19.90 -19.45 0.40
C GLY A 294 19.40 -18.54 1.51
N SER A 295 20.35 -17.93 2.23
CA SER A 295 20.06 -16.95 3.30
C SER A 295 19.48 -15.62 2.80
N GLY A 296 19.51 -15.38 1.49
CA GLY A 296 18.87 -14.22 0.87
C GLY A 296 17.35 -14.37 0.92
N VAL A 297 16.72 -13.66 1.85
CA VAL A 297 15.28 -13.45 1.86
C VAL A 297 15.03 -12.07 1.28
N SER A 298 14.49 -12.03 0.07
CA SER A 298 13.91 -10.79 -0.47
C SER A 298 12.51 -10.61 0.12
N LEU A 299 12.02 -9.39 0.15
CA LEU A 299 10.62 -9.13 0.47
C LEU A 299 9.91 -8.75 -0.82
N ASN A 300 8.78 -9.41 -1.08
CA ASN A 300 7.95 -9.08 -2.22
C ASN A 300 6.57 -8.61 -1.74
N PRO A 301 6.08 -7.44 -2.21
CA PRO A 301 4.72 -7.04 -1.97
C PRO A 301 3.75 -7.93 -2.76
N VAL A 302 2.77 -8.52 -2.09
CA VAL A 302 1.59 -9.12 -2.72
C VAL A 302 0.44 -8.14 -2.57
N LYS A 303 0.10 -7.41 -3.65
CA LYS A 303 -1.00 -6.44 -3.61
C LYS A 303 -2.33 -7.14 -3.36
N LEU A 304 -3.07 -6.69 -2.35
CA LEU A 304 -4.40 -7.20 -2.04
C LEU A 304 -5.47 -6.43 -2.78
N PHE A 305 -5.48 -5.10 -2.67
CA PHE A 305 -6.43 -4.21 -3.33
C PHE A 305 -5.96 -2.76 -3.32
N ASP A 306 -6.43 -1.98 -4.28
CA ASP A 306 -6.14 -0.55 -4.37
C ASP A 306 -7.10 0.29 -3.52
N VAL A 307 -6.61 1.43 -3.01
CA VAL A 307 -7.35 2.31 -2.10
C VAL A 307 -7.36 3.75 -2.63
N LEU A 308 -6.19 4.36 -2.77
CA LEU A 308 -6.01 5.69 -3.36
C LEU A 308 -5.91 5.57 -4.88
N HIS A 309 -6.72 6.35 -5.61
CA HIS A 309 -6.78 6.25 -7.06
C HIS A 309 -5.44 6.60 -7.72
N SER A 310 -5.06 5.81 -8.73
CA SER A 310 -3.83 6.03 -9.50
C SER A 310 -3.94 7.25 -10.42
N TRP A 311 -2.82 7.88 -10.78
CA TRP A 311 -2.72 8.96 -11.77
C TRP A 311 -3.44 10.29 -11.46
N SER A 312 -4.29 10.32 -10.43
CA SER A 312 -4.93 11.54 -9.92
C SER A 312 -3.98 12.25 -8.97
N ASN A 313 -3.69 13.53 -9.26
CA ASN A 313 -2.88 14.40 -8.41
C ASN A 313 -3.50 14.53 -7.02
N LYS A 314 -2.66 14.50 -5.99
CA LYS A 314 -3.07 14.52 -4.57
C LYS A 314 -2.54 15.76 -3.86
N GLU A 315 -1.43 16.29 -4.33
CA GLU A 315 -0.71 17.42 -3.75
C GLU A 315 -1.38 18.75 -4.15
N PHE A 316 -1.43 19.01 -5.44
CA PHE A 316 -2.07 20.18 -6.05
C PHE A 316 -2.36 19.94 -7.53
N ALA A 317 -3.23 20.77 -8.11
CA ALA A 317 -3.43 20.87 -9.55
C ALA A 317 -3.99 22.25 -9.88
N LEU A 318 -3.30 23.03 -10.70
CA LEU A 318 -3.62 24.43 -10.97
C LEU A 318 -3.72 24.67 -12.47
N SER A 319 -4.88 25.13 -12.95
CA SER A 319 -5.09 25.48 -14.37
C SER A 319 -4.72 26.94 -14.59
N ILE A 320 -3.63 27.18 -15.33
CA ILE A 320 -2.94 28.46 -15.38
C ILE A 320 -2.67 28.89 -16.82
N THR A 321 -2.74 30.19 -17.09
CA THR A 321 -2.25 30.84 -18.32
C THR A 321 -1.50 32.13 -17.97
N PRO A 322 -0.55 32.62 -18.78
CA PRO A 322 0.04 33.94 -18.55
C PRO A 322 -1.04 35.02 -18.54
N ALA A 323 -0.99 35.93 -17.56
CA ALA A 323 -2.00 36.97 -17.43
C ALA A 323 -2.03 37.87 -18.69
N GLY A 324 -3.22 38.18 -19.17
CA GLY A 324 -3.44 39.00 -20.37
C GLY A 324 -3.10 38.30 -21.70
N SER A 325 -2.68 37.03 -21.69
CA SER A 325 -2.46 36.27 -22.93
C SER A 325 -3.75 35.67 -23.48
N SER A 326 -3.77 35.35 -24.77
CA SER A 326 -4.86 34.58 -25.42
C SER A 326 -4.61 33.07 -25.40
N LEU A 327 -3.63 32.60 -24.62
CA LEU A 327 -3.27 31.19 -24.55
C LEU A 327 -4.30 30.43 -23.70
N PRO A 328 -4.66 29.19 -24.08
CA PRO A 328 -5.56 28.36 -23.27
C PRO A 328 -4.90 28.03 -21.92
N SER A 329 -5.69 27.90 -20.85
CA SER A 329 -5.15 27.44 -19.56
C SER A 329 -4.63 26.00 -19.64
N GLN A 330 -3.57 25.71 -18.91
CA GLN A 330 -2.95 24.40 -18.80
C GLN A 330 -2.77 24.03 -17.32
N PHE A 331 -2.97 22.75 -17.01
CA PHE A 331 -2.80 22.25 -15.64
C PHE A 331 -1.32 22.05 -15.30
N LEU A 332 -0.91 22.57 -14.15
CA LEU A 332 0.36 22.30 -13.48
C LEU A 332 0.07 21.52 -12.17
N PRO A 333 0.61 20.31 -11.97
CA PRO A 333 1.32 19.50 -12.97
C PRO A 333 0.35 18.90 -14.00
N GLU A 334 0.91 18.27 -15.03
CA GLU A 334 0.24 17.69 -16.19
C GLU A 334 -1.05 16.89 -15.85
N HIS A 335 -2.11 17.13 -16.64
CA HIS A 335 -3.38 16.38 -16.61
C HIS A 335 -3.81 15.83 -17.99
N SER A 336 -3.18 16.27 -19.09
CA SER A 336 -3.71 16.07 -20.45
C SER A 336 -2.66 15.62 -21.45
N ASN A 337 -1.68 14.83 -21.01
CA ASN A 337 -0.57 14.36 -21.85
C ASN A 337 0.28 15.52 -22.43
N ILE A 338 0.37 16.63 -21.69
CA ILE A 338 1.13 17.84 -22.06
C ILE A 338 2.03 18.20 -20.88
N GLY A 339 3.34 18.20 -21.12
CA GLY A 339 4.32 18.58 -20.11
C GLY A 339 4.26 20.07 -19.76
N THR A 340 4.17 20.38 -18.47
CA THR A 340 4.09 21.71 -17.88
C THR A 340 5.03 21.93 -16.69
N VAL A 341 5.58 20.88 -16.07
CA VAL A 341 6.44 20.96 -14.88
C VAL A 341 7.72 20.16 -15.08
N PHE A 342 8.86 20.85 -15.04
CA PHE A 342 10.17 20.29 -15.36
C PHE A 342 11.14 20.40 -14.18
N ALA A 343 11.99 19.39 -13.99
CA ALA A 343 12.89 19.35 -12.85
C ALA A 343 14.03 20.37 -12.98
N VAL A 344 14.24 21.16 -11.92
CA VAL A 344 15.46 21.94 -11.68
C VAL A 344 16.41 21.10 -10.84
N ALA A 345 15.91 20.53 -9.75
CA ALA A 345 16.63 19.56 -8.92
C ALA A 345 15.63 18.57 -8.30
N GLN A 346 15.97 17.29 -8.31
CA GLN A 346 15.19 16.25 -7.64
C GLN A 346 16.14 15.30 -6.91
N ARG A 347 15.86 15.06 -5.64
CA ARG A 347 16.66 14.18 -4.79
C ARG A 347 15.74 13.26 -4.01
N ILE A 348 16.13 12.00 -3.92
CA ILE A 348 15.45 11.03 -3.08
C ILE A 348 16.42 10.51 -2.03
N TYR A 349 15.92 10.34 -0.81
CA TYR A 349 16.72 9.90 0.32
C TYR A 349 16.05 8.69 0.96
N PHE A 350 16.82 7.63 1.18
CA PHE A 350 16.48 6.53 2.09
C PHE A 350 17.34 6.71 3.34
N ASP A 351 16.71 6.97 4.49
CA ASP A 351 17.42 7.20 5.77
C ASP A 351 18.54 8.24 5.68
N GLN A 352 18.23 9.39 5.06
CA GLN A 352 19.16 10.50 4.81
C GLN A 352 20.27 10.19 3.79
N THR A 353 20.36 8.96 3.29
CA THR A 353 21.28 8.59 2.21
C THR A 353 20.62 8.88 0.87
N GLU A 354 21.25 9.76 0.09
CA GLU A 354 20.76 10.10 -1.25
C GLU A 354 20.86 8.88 -2.18
N ILE A 355 19.77 8.57 -2.88
CA ILE A 355 19.74 7.54 -3.91
C ILE A 355 19.94 8.24 -5.26
N THR A 356 21.11 8.00 -5.87
CA THR A 356 21.54 8.67 -7.10
C THR A 356 21.24 7.87 -8.37
N SER A 357 20.89 6.58 -8.24
CA SER A 357 20.50 5.72 -9.36
C SER A 357 18.99 5.55 -9.43
N TRP A 358 18.45 5.69 -10.63
CA TRP A 358 17.04 5.38 -10.93
C TRP A 358 16.85 3.99 -11.57
N THR A 359 17.88 3.14 -11.53
CA THR A 359 17.76 1.76 -12.00
C THR A 359 16.82 0.99 -11.08
N ALA A 360 15.89 0.24 -11.69
CA ALA A 360 14.96 -0.60 -10.95
C ALA A 360 15.72 -1.61 -10.08
N GLU A 361 15.33 -1.70 -8.82
CA GLU A 361 15.94 -2.60 -7.85
C GLU A 361 15.12 -3.90 -7.75
N PRO A 362 15.80 -5.07 -7.72
CA PRO A 362 15.11 -6.35 -7.70
C PRO A 362 14.43 -6.65 -6.35
N SER A 363 14.88 -6.00 -5.28
CA SER A 363 14.47 -6.30 -3.89
C SER A 363 14.16 -5.04 -3.11
N LEU A 364 13.20 -5.15 -2.19
CA LEU A 364 12.93 -4.13 -1.19
C LEU A 364 14.08 -4.00 -0.18
N ARG A 365 14.35 -2.77 0.26
CA ARG A 365 15.33 -2.45 1.31
C ARG A 365 14.60 -2.03 2.58
N PRO A 366 15.02 -2.49 3.78
CA PRO A 366 14.53 -1.92 5.03
C PRO A 366 15.02 -0.46 5.16
N VAL A 367 14.11 0.46 5.50
CA VAL A 367 14.41 1.88 5.73
C VAL A 367 13.55 2.42 6.88
N LYS A 368 13.94 3.50 7.55
CA LYS A 368 13.11 4.20 8.53
C LYS A 368 12.29 5.34 7.91
N SER A 369 12.79 5.92 6.82
CA SER A 369 12.17 7.04 6.14
C SER A 369 12.56 7.11 4.67
N VAL A 370 11.61 7.58 3.86
CA VAL A 370 11.87 7.99 2.48
C VAL A 370 11.51 9.46 2.34
N THR A 371 12.40 10.26 1.76
CA THR A 371 12.13 11.67 1.47
C THR A 371 12.35 11.95 -0.01
N ILE A 372 11.38 12.60 -0.66
CA ILE A 372 11.45 13.05 -2.05
C ILE A 372 11.47 14.58 -2.01
N VAL A 373 12.58 15.20 -2.40
CA VAL A 373 12.74 16.66 -2.44
C VAL A 373 12.79 17.11 -3.89
N GLN A 374 11.90 18.03 -4.26
CA GLN A 374 11.71 18.47 -5.63
C GLN A 374 11.76 20.00 -5.70
N GLN A 375 12.60 20.51 -6.59
CA GLN A 375 12.59 21.89 -7.09
C GLN A 375 12.32 21.82 -8.58
N LEU A 376 11.27 22.49 -9.02
CA LEU A 376 10.72 22.35 -10.37
C LEU A 376 10.34 23.71 -10.91
N VAL A 377 10.24 23.80 -12.23
CA VAL A 377 9.78 24.99 -12.93
C VAL A 377 8.51 24.68 -13.70
N GLY A 378 7.47 25.46 -13.44
CA GLY A 378 6.22 25.44 -14.19
C GLY A 378 6.32 26.29 -15.46
N ARG A 379 5.89 25.76 -16.61
CA ARG A 379 5.93 26.42 -17.91
C ARG A 379 4.62 26.20 -18.65
N HIS A 380 4.24 27.20 -19.44
CA HIS A 380 3.18 27.01 -20.43
C HIS A 380 3.79 26.31 -21.67
N PRO A 381 3.15 25.27 -22.24
CA PRO A 381 3.69 24.52 -23.39
C PRO A 381 3.89 25.39 -24.64
N ALA A 382 3.03 26.39 -24.85
CA ALA A 382 3.15 27.36 -25.94
C ALA A 382 4.05 28.57 -25.63
N ASP A 383 4.61 28.65 -24.41
CA ASP A 383 5.56 29.70 -24.01
C ASP A 383 6.66 29.13 -23.09
N PRO A 384 7.45 28.14 -23.59
CA PRO A 384 8.38 27.39 -22.74
C PRO A 384 9.62 28.19 -22.31
N ALA A 385 9.89 29.33 -22.96
CA ALA A 385 11.03 30.20 -22.66
C ALA A 385 10.76 31.12 -21.45
N ASN A 386 9.50 31.31 -21.07
CA ASN A 386 9.10 32.22 -20.00
C ASN A 386 8.34 31.46 -18.90
N PRO A 387 9.06 30.97 -17.86
CA PRO A 387 8.48 30.25 -16.75
C PRO A 387 7.31 30.97 -16.07
N LEU A 388 6.32 30.18 -15.64
CA LEU A 388 5.17 30.65 -14.87
C LEU A 388 5.44 30.61 -13.37
N ALA A 389 6.13 29.57 -12.91
CA ALA A 389 6.23 29.27 -11.47
C ALA A 389 7.53 28.57 -11.10
N ASP A 390 8.01 28.84 -9.89
CA ASP A 390 8.95 28.01 -9.15
C ASP A 390 8.17 27.15 -8.15
N ILE A 391 8.43 25.85 -8.14
CA ILE A 391 7.67 24.86 -7.37
C ILE A 391 8.65 24.07 -6.51
N SER A 392 8.48 24.16 -5.20
CA SER A 392 9.15 23.30 -4.22
C SER A 392 8.14 22.31 -3.65
N CYS A 393 8.45 21.02 -3.68
CA CYS A 393 7.62 19.98 -3.10
C CYS A 393 8.47 18.96 -2.34
N VAL A 394 8.04 18.63 -1.12
CA VAL A 394 8.67 17.59 -0.31
C VAL A 394 7.62 16.56 0.08
N HIS A 395 7.89 15.30 -0.25
CA HIS A 395 7.20 14.14 0.32
C HIS A 395 8.08 13.51 1.38
N THR A 396 7.51 13.21 2.54
CA THR A 396 8.16 12.48 3.63
C THR A 396 7.32 11.29 4.01
N ILE A 397 7.85 10.09 3.80
CA ILE A 397 7.20 8.82 4.11
C ILE A 397 7.88 8.22 5.34
N THR A 398 7.08 7.98 6.38
CA THR A 398 7.51 7.34 7.62
C THR A 398 6.47 6.30 8.07
N ALA A 399 6.68 5.66 9.22
CA ALA A 399 5.62 4.88 9.89
C ALA A 399 4.36 5.71 10.23
N ARG A 400 4.43 7.04 10.10
CA ARG A 400 3.32 7.97 10.30
C ARG A 400 2.51 8.27 9.03
N GLY A 401 2.81 7.62 7.90
CA GLY A 401 2.16 7.84 6.61
C GLY A 401 2.98 8.72 5.67
N VAL A 402 2.32 9.26 4.64
CA VAL A 402 2.90 10.14 3.62
C VAL A 402 2.54 11.58 3.93
N SER A 403 3.51 12.36 4.39
CA SER A 403 3.37 13.81 4.54
C SER A 403 3.83 14.52 3.29
N VAL A 404 3.12 15.58 2.89
CA VAL A 404 3.49 16.43 1.77
C VAL A 404 3.47 17.90 2.17
N LYS A 405 4.43 18.66 1.67
CA LYS A 405 4.43 20.13 1.68
C LYS A 405 4.86 20.64 0.31
N ALA A 406 3.98 21.40 -0.34
CA ALA A 406 4.25 22.09 -1.58
C ALA A 406 4.21 23.61 -1.37
N LYS A 407 5.08 24.32 -2.07
CA LYS A 407 5.08 25.77 -2.20
C LYS A 407 5.30 26.14 -3.66
N ILE A 408 4.46 27.02 -4.18
CA ILE A 408 4.49 27.53 -5.54
C ILE A 408 4.67 29.04 -5.46
N THR A 409 5.65 29.57 -6.18
CA THR A 409 5.92 31.01 -6.29
C THR A 409 5.75 31.42 -7.74
N TRP A 410 4.89 32.41 -8.01
CA TRP A 410 4.66 32.88 -9.37
C TRP A 410 5.83 33.75 -9.85
N LEU A 411 6.40 33.43 -11.00
CA LEU A 411 7.57 34.14 -11.55
C LEU A 411 7.18 35.33 -12.43
N ARG A 412 5.91 35.38 -12.82
CA ARG A 412 5.26 36.50 -13.51
C ARG A 412 3.77 36.46 -13.21
N ASP A 413 3.05 37.49 -13.63
CA ASP A 413 1.59 37.54 -13.48
C ASP A 413 0.94 36.38 -14.25
N VAL A 414 0.05 35.66 -13.58
CA VAL A 414 -0.65 34.51 -14.15
C VAL A 414 -2.15 34.58 -13.83
N LEU A 415 -2.97 34.14 -14.79
CA LEU A 415 -4.37 33.87 -14.55
C LEU A 415 -4.53 32.40 -14.17
N ILE A 416 -5.02 32.16 -12.97
CA ILE A 416 -5.40 30.85 -12.43
C ILE A 416 -6.90 30.70 -12.61
N SER A 417 -7.32 29.90 -13.60
CA SER A 417 -8.76 29.70 -13.88
C SER A 417 -9.42 28.82 -12.82
N THR A 418 -8.72 27.78 -12.37
CA THR A 418 -9.13 26.91 -11.27
C THR A 418 -7.90 26.32 -10.58
N GLY A 419 -8.00 26.02 -9.29
CA GLY A 419 -6.88 25.42 -8.58
C GLY A 419 -7.26 24.60 -7.36
N TYR A 420 -6.57 23.50 -7.16
CA TYR A 420 -6.82 22.53 -6.08
C TYR A 420 -5.57 22.29 -5.24
N GLY A 421 -5.77 22.01 -3.96
CA GLY A 421 -4.72 21.55 -3.04
C GLY A 421 -5.20 20.35 -2.23
N MET A 422 -4.30 19.44 -1.86
CA MET A 422 -4.61 18.29 -1.00
C MET A 422 -5.88 17.53 -1.40
N MET A 423 -5.91 17.09 -2.66
CA MET A 423 -7.03 16.29 -3.16
C MET A 423 -6.98 14.87 -2.61
N PHE A 424 -8.15 14.26 -2.37
CA PHE A 424 -8.25 12.92 -1.80
C PHE A 424 -9.02 11.96 -2.72
N PRO A 425 -8.37 11.44 -3.78
CA PRO A 425 -8.96 10.50 -4.69
C PRO A 425 -8.84 9.06 -4.20
N VAL A 426 -9.94 8.32 -4.20
CA VAL A 426 -10.02 6.90 -3.84
C VAL A 426 -10.72 6.09 -4.92
N PHE A 427 -10.47 4.79 -4.96
CA PHE A 427 -11.18 3.89 -5.86
C PHE A 427 -12.67 3.79 -5.48
N GLY A 428 -13.58 3.89 -6.46
CA GLY A 428 -15.03 3.80 -6.24
C GLY A 428 -15.50 2.42 -5.75
N SER A 429 -14.73 1.38 -6.05
CA SER A 429 -14.92 0.02 -5.50
C SER A 429 -14.55 -0.07 -4.02
N PHE A 430 -13.71 0.83 -3.52
CA PHE A 430 -13.36 0.94 -2.11
C PHE A 430 -14.37 1.82 -1.36
N ALA A 431 -14.63 3.02 -1.87
CA ALA A 431 -15.37 4.05 -1.15
C ALA A 431 -16.86 3.72 -0.95
N ARG A 432 -17.33 3.91 0.29
CA ARG A 432 -18.76 3.94 0.63
C ARG A 432 -19.19 5.23 1.28
N THR A 433 -18.40 5.69 2.24
CA THR A 433 -18.70 6.90 3.01
C THR A 433 -17.44 7.74 3.14
N LEU A 434 -17.54 9.04 2.89
CA LEU A 434 -16.57 10.02 3.34
C LEU A 434 -17.02 10.54 4.70
N VAL A 435 -16.15 10.49 5.70
CA VAL A 435 -16.39 11.10 7.01
C VAL A 435 -15.38 12.21 7.28
N THR A 436 -15.78 13.19 8.09
CA THR A 436 -14.99 14.39 8.35
C THR A 436 -14.72 14.57 9.84
N GLY A 437 -13.67 15.30 10.18
CA GLY A 437 -13.27 15.55 11.58
C GLY A 437 -14.35 16.28 12.39
N CYS A 438 -15.28 16.96 11.71
CA CYS A 438 -16.46 17.59 12.31
C CYS A 438 -17.58 16.59 12.65
N GLY A 439 -17.43 15.31 12.30
CA GLY A 439 -18.41 14.26 12.58
C GLY A 439 -19.49 14.08 11.51
N ASN A 440 -19.39 14.78 10.37
CA ASN A 440 -20.32 14.62 9.25
C ASN A 440 -19.93 13.43 8.36
N SER A 441 -20.94 12.85 7.70
CA SER A 441 -20.81 11.68 6.83
C SER A 441 -21.52 11.91 5.50
N TYR A 442 -20.87 11.50 4.42
CA TYR A 442 -21.32 11.70 3.05
C TYR A 442 -21.28 10.38 2.30
N ASN A 443 -22.38 10.01 1.65
CA ASN A 443 -22.42 8.84 0.78
C ASN A 443 -21.44 9.06 -0.38
N ALA A 444 -20.57 8.09 -0.64
CA ALA A 444 -19.55 8.09 -1.70
C ALA A 444 -19.75 6.93 -2.69
N THR A 445 -20.98 6.45 -2.84
CA THR A 445 -21.33 5.31 -3.71
C THR A 445 -21.92 5.71 -5.05
N ALA A 446 -22.31 6.98 -5.21
CA ALA A 446 -22.81 7.48 -6.48
C ALA A 446 -21.69 7.54 -7.53
N THR A 447 -22.04 7.35 -8.80
CA THR A 447 -21.09 7.23 -9.92
C THR A 447 -21.60 7.97 -11.15
N ASP A 448 -22.35 9.05 -10.93
CA ASP A 448 -23.15 9.77 -11.94
C ASP A 448 -22.54 11.13 -12.34
N GLY A 449 -21.33 11.42 -11.87
CA GLY A 449 -20.63 12.69 -12.08
C GLY A 449 -21.12 13.83 -11.18
N SER A 450 -22.10 13.58 -10.30
CA SER A 450 -22.63 14.61 -9.40
C SER A 450 -21.62 15.06 -8.34
N THR A 451 -21.96 16.13 -7.62
CA THR A 451 -21.16 16.67 -6.52
C THR A 451 -22.00 16.80 -5.26
N THR A 452 -21.40 16.49 -4.12
CA THR A 452 -21.96 16.76 -2.80
C THR A 452 -21.09 17.76 -2.07
N ASP A 453 -21.60 18.96 -1.89
CA ASP A 453 -20.98 20.01 -1.08
C ASP A 453 -20.97 19.59 0.39
N LEU A 454 -19.83 19.80 1.07
CA LEU A 454 -19.71 19.54 2.50
C LEU A 454 -20.46 20.63 3.27
N THR A 455 -21.36 20.24 4.17
CA THR A 455 -22.21 21.16 4.95
C THR A 455 -21.42 22.01 5.93
N GLU A 456 -20.33 21.47 6.47
CA GLU A 456 -19.36 22.20 7.29
C GLU A 456 -18.35 23.02 6.47
N GLY A 457 -18.45 22.99 5.14
CA GLY A 457 -17.53 23.67 4.23
C GLY A 457 -16.07 23.28 4.48
N ASP A 458 -15.26 24.28 4.83
CA ASP A 458 -13.82 24.21 5.08
C ASP A 458 -13.44 24.14 6.56
N GLN A 459 -14.40 23.90 7.45
CA GLN A 459 -14.12 23.78 8.87
C GLN A 459 -13.36 22.48 9.21
N ALA A 460 -13.63 21.39 8.49
CA ALA A 460 -12.97 20.11 8.74
C ALA A 460 -11.50 20.15 8.29
N GLU A 461 -10.59 19.62 9.12
CA GLU A 461 -9.18 19.49 8.76
C GLU A 461 -8.76 18.04 8.46
N SER A 462 -9.59 17.07 8.85
CA SER A 462 -9.31 15.65 8.66
C SER A 462 -10.48 14.92 8.03
N TYR A 463 -10.17 13.94 7.21
CA TYR A 463 -11.11 13.21 6.37
C TYR A 463 -10.74 11.74 6.34
N ALA A 464 -11.73 10.86 6.25
CA ALA A 464 -11.49 9.44 6.01
C ALA A 464 -12.54 8.84 5.06
N PHE A 465 -12.10 7.92 4.21
CA PHE A 465 -13.02 7.06 3.46
C PHE A 465 -13.18 5.72 4.17
N ILE A 466 -14.43 5.39 4.45
CA ILE A 466 -14.86 4.12 5.03
C ILE A 466 -15.25 3.18 3.89
N PRO A 467 -14.82 1.89 3.94
CA PRO A 467 -15.04 0.98 2.83
C PRO A 467 -16.51 0.54 2.72
N ARG A 468 -16.83 -0.13 1.60
CA ARG A 468 -18.12 -0.80 1.40
C ARG A 468 -18.39 -1.89 2.43
N ASP A 469 -19.65 -2.26 2.60
CA ASP A 469 -20.06 -3.31 3.55
C ASP A 469 -19.33 -4.63 3.25
N GLY A 470 -18.75 -5.24 4.28
CA GLY A 470 -17.87 -6.41 4.14
C GLY A 470 -16.43 -6.10 3.73
N GLY A 471 -16.14 -4.86 3.31
CA GLY A 471 -14.83 -4.37 2.90
C GLY A 471 -14.35 -4.90 1.55
N THR A 472 -13.38 -4.20 0.97
CA THR A 472 -12.71 -4.67 -0.25
C THR A 472 -11.95 -5.95 0.06
N ASN A 473 -12.21 -7.03 -0.69
CA ASN A 473 -11.65 -8.36 -0.46
C ASN A 473 -11.83 -8.88 0.99
N GLY A 474 -12.98 -8.59 1.61
CA GLY A 474 -13.29 -9.07 2.95
C GLY A 474 -12.55 -8.32 4.07
N ALA A 475 -12.04 -7.12 3.81
CA ALA A 475 -11.32 -6.29 4.78
C ALA A 475 -12.17 -5.07 5.23
N PRO A 476 -13.22 -5.25 6.06
CA PRO A 476 -14.17 -4.18 6.41
C PRO A 476 -13.57 -3.07 7.28
N ASP A 477 -12.43 -3.34 7.91
CA ASP A 477 -11.78 -2.42 8.83
C ASP A 477 -10.72 -1.54 8.15
N THR A 478 -10.44 -1.71 6.86
CA THR A 478 -9.43 -0.89 6.17
C THR A 478 -9.96 0.52 5.89
N VAL A 479 -9.28 1.54 6.38
CA VAL A 479 -9.62 2.94 6.21
C VAL A 479 -8.43 3.68 5.59
N VAL A 480 -8.73 4.65 4.73
CA VAL A 480 -7.75 5.66 4.30
C VAL A 480 -8.16 7.01 4.84
N ALA A 481 -7.20 7.76 5.36
CA ALA A 481 -7.38 9.07 5.93
C ALA A 481 -6.45 10.11 5.29
N MET A 482 -6.90 11.36 5.32
CA MET A 482 -6.11 12.54 4.97
C MET A 482 -6.34 13.64 6.00
N THR A 483 -5.27 14.23 6.51
CA THR A 483 -5.33 15.45 7.33
C THR A 483 -4.65 16.59 6.57
N ILE A 484 -5.33 17.73 6.44
CA ILE A 484 -4.80 18.96 5.85
C ILE A 484 -4.03 19.72 6.93
N HIS A 485 -2.81 20.12 6.61
CA HIS A 485 -1.97 20.93 7.51
C HIS A 485 -2.05 22.41 7.13
N ASP A 486 -1.95 23.28 8.13
CA ASP A 486 -2.01 24.74 7.93
C ASP A 486 -3.20 25.11 7.04
N SER A 487 -4.40 24.72 7.48
CA SER A 487 -5.65 24.85 6.73
C SER A 487 -5.87 26.27 6.21
N ALA A 488 -5.48 27.29 6.97
CA ALA A 488 -5.54 28.68 6.53
C ALA A 488 -4.73 28.96 5.26
N ARG A 489 -3.50 28.44 5.15
CA ARG A 489 -2.69 28.57 3.94
C ARG A 489 -3.12 27.62 2.84
N THR A 490 -3.31 26.34 3.18
CA THR A 490 -3.67 25.28 2.22
C THR A 490 -5.02 25.57 1.56
N LEU A 491 -6.01 26.05 2.30
CA LEU A 491 -7.36 26.36 1.81
C LEU A 491 -7.56 27.85 1.51
N ARG A 492 -6.47 28.64 1.51
CA ARG A 492 -6.45 30.08 1.24
C ARG A 492 -7.49 30.87 2.04
N MET A 493 -7.73 30.51 3.30
CA MET A 493 -8.72 31.19 4.15
C MET A 493 -8.39 32.68 4.29
N GLY A 494 -9.36 33.53 3.95
CA GLY A 494 -9.19 34.99 3.99
C GLY A 494 -8.29 35.59 2.90
N GLN A 495 -7.74 34.79 1.98
CA GLN A 495 -6.84 35.27 0.93
C GLN A 495 -7.60 35.68 -0.35
N PRO A 496 -7.04 36.61 -1.17
CA PRO A 496 -7.59 36.94 -2.49
C PRO A 496 -7.65 35.73 -3.43
N GLY A 497 -8.56 35.76 -4.39
CA GLY A 497 -8.69 34.68 -5.39
C GLY A 497 -9.23 33.35 -4.89
N ARG A 498 -9.44 33.23 -3.57
CA ARG A 498 -10.11 32.08 -2.97
C ARG A 498 -11.51 31.94 -3.56
N ARG A 499 -11.91 30.70 -3.89
CA ARG A 499 -13.29 30.41 -4.30
C ARG A 499 -14.30 30.92 -3.25
N ARG A 500 -15.31 31.66 -3.71
CA ARG A 500 -16.38 32.23 -2.86
C ARG A 500 -17.78 31.72 -3.20
N SER A 501 -17.95 31.16 -4.39
CA SER A 501 -19.24 30.65 -4.87
C SER A 501 -19.29 29.13 -4.79
N GLY A 502 -20.30 28.59 -4.11
CA GLY A 502 -20.41 27.16 -3.80
C GLY A 502 -19.44 26.72 -2.71
N SER A 503 -19.43 25.43 -2.39
CA SER A 503 -18.48 24.91 -1.42
C SER A 503 -17.03 24.90 -1.95
N ILE A 504 -16.10 25.22 -1.07
CA ILE A 504 -14.66 25.06 -1.31
C ILE A 504 -14.27 23.59 -1.30
N LEU A 505 -14.98 22.80 -0.49
CA LEU A 505 -14.82 21.35 -0.44
C LEU A 505 -16.08 20.64 -0.90
N TRP A 506 -15.94 19.75 -1.88
CA TRP A 506 -17.02 18.84 -2.26
C TRP A 506 -16.47 17.45 -2.53
N LEU A 507 -17.32 16.45 -2.32
CA LEU A 507 -17.14 15.11 -2.81
C LEU A 507 -17.68 15.02 -4.24
N GLN A 508 -16.83 14.68 -5.20
CA GLN A 508 -17.23 14.38 -6.57
C GLN A 508 -17.48 12.88 -6.75
N HIS A 509 -18.68 12.54 -7.21
CA HIS A 509 -19.15 11.21 -7.55
C HIS A 509 -18.79 10.84 -8.99
N ARG A 510 -17.49 10.91 -9.31
CA ARG A 510 -17.03 11.07 -10.70
C ARG A 510 -17.53 9.96 -11.62
N ASP A 511 -17.25 8.71 -11.26
CA ASP A 511 -17.57 7.52 -12.05
C ASP A 511 -17.42 6.26 -11.18
N THR A 512 -17.53 5.08 -11.80
CA THR A 512 -17.38 3.79 -11.11
C THR A 512 -15.97 3.52 -10.60
N GLU A 513 -14.96 4.20 -11.17
CA GLU A 513 -13.55 3.98 -10.86
C GLU A 513 -13.06 4.91 -9.74
N MET A 514 -13.53 6.16 -9.68
CA MET A 514 -13.00 7.16 -8.76
C MET A 514 -14.07 7.96 -8.01
N GLN A 515 -13.84 8.11 -6.72
CA GLN A 515 -14.48 9.11 -5.85
C GLN A 515 -13.42 10.07 -5.38
N LYS A 516 -13.75 11.36 -5.24
CA LYS A 516 -12.72 12.35 -4.95
C LYS A 516 -13.24 13.53 -4.15
N LEU A 517 -12.65 13.76 -2.97
CA LEU A 517 -12.81 15.02 -2.26
C LEU A 517 -11.88 16.07 -2.89
N TYR A 518 -12.46 17.20 -3.28
CA TYR A 518 -11.76 18.33 -3.89
C TYR A 518 -11.76 19.54 -2.97
N PRO A 519 -10.59 19.99 -2.51
CA PRO A 519 -10.41 21.35 -2.01
C PRO A 519 -10.07 22.31 -3.16
N HIS A 520 -11.05 23.11 -3.60
CA HIS A 520 -10.93 24.08 -4.70
C HIS A 520 -10.59 25.47 -4.14
N VAL A 521 -9.32 25.79 -4.21
CA VAL A 521 -8.71 26.91 -3.49
C VAL A 521 -8.58 28.18 -4.32
N PHE A 522 -8.65 28.08 -5.66
CA PHE A 522 -8.63 29.23 -6.57
C PHE A 522 -9.83 29.21 -7.51
N ASP A 523 -10.47 30.35 -7.72
CA ASP A 523 -11.54 30.52 -8.71
C ASP A 523 -11.32 31.83 -9.47
N ASN A 524 -10.90 31.71 -10.74
CA ASN A 524 -10.64 32.81 -11.66
C ASN A 524 -9.87 34.00 -11.04
N TYR A 525 -8.59 33.79 -10.73
CA TYR A 525 -7.75 34.76 -10.03
C TYR A 525 -6.49 35.13 -10.82
N THR A 526 -6.17 36.41 -10.90
CA THR A 526 -4.86 36.86 -11.39
C THR A 526 -3.89 37.00 -10.23
N ALA A 527 -2.95 36.07 -10.14
CA ALA A 527 -1.88 36.13 -9.15
C ALA A 527 -0.72 36.97 -9.70
N ALA A 528 -0.17 37.84 -8.86
CA ALA A 528 0.94 38.70 -9.24
C ALA A 528 2.28 37.95 -9.17
N ALA A 529 3.27 38.42 -9.92
CA ALA A 529 4.65 37.98 -9.77
C ALA A 529 5.12 38.10 -8.30
N GLY A 530 5.71 37.04 -7.77
CA GLY A 530 6.18 36.93 -6.38
C GLY A 530 5.14 36.45 -5.37
N GLU A 531 3.85 36.38 -5.73
CA GLU A 531 2.84 35.76 -4.85
C GLU A 531 3.10 34.25 -4.70
N THR A 532 2.74 33.70 -3.54
CA THR A 532 2.94 32.29 -3.22
C THR A 532 1.64 31.57 -2.88
N TYR A 533 1.58 30.29 -3.22
CA TYR A 533 0.59 29.33 -2.73
C TYR A 533 1.29 28.16 -2.03
N GLU A 534 0.74 27.72 -0.91
CA GLU A 534 1.24 26.58 -0.15
C GLU A 534 0.13 25.56 0.04
N ALA A 535 0.46 24.27 -0.09
CA ALA A 535 -0.44 23.17 0.23
C ALA A 535 0.30 22.12 1.07
N GLY A 536 -0.34 21.55 2.07
CA GLY A 536 0.27 20.48 2.86
C GLY A 536 -0.73 19.61 3.58
N GLY A 537 -0.33 18.37 3.83
CA GLY A 537 -1.17 17.40 4.52
C GLY A 537 -0.48 16.07 4.73
N THR A 538 -1.22 15.08 5.21
CA THR A 538 -0.73 13.72 5.43
C THR A 538 -1.79 12.70 5.05
N PHE A 539 -1.38 11.66 4.32
CA PHE A 539 -2.20 10.49 4.00
C PHE A 539 -1.77 9.29 4.84
N PHE A 540 -2.74 8.49 5.27
CA PHE A 540 -2.50 7.25 5.99
C PHE A 540 -3.49 6.17 5.57
N ILE A 541 -3.01 4.94 5.35
CA ILE A 541 -3.84 3.75 5.13
C ILE A 541 -3.58 2.82 6.31
N GLY A 542 -4.63 2.34 6.96
CA GLY A 542 -4.52 1.41 8.07
C GLY A 542 -5.84 0.74 8.38
N GLU A 543 -5.93 0.11 9.54
CA GLU A 543 -7.15 -0.51 10.02
C GLU A 543 -7.76 0.22 11.21
N LEU A 544 -9.08 0.30 11.24
CA LEU A 544 -9.86 0.73 12.39
C LEU A 544 -10.96 -0.30 12.62
N PRO A 545 -10.82 -1.17 13.65
CA PRO A 545 -11.82 -2.17 13.95
C PRO A 545 -13.21 -1.55 14.11
N LEU A 546 -14.21 -2.13 13.45
CA LEU A 546 -15.60 -1.66 13.49
C LEU A 546 -15.81 -0.27 12.88
N ALA A 547 -14.91 0.21 12.00
CA ALA A 547 -15.06 1.50 11.32
C ALA A 547 -16.45 1.69 10.70
N GLY A 548 -16.96 0.67 10.00
CA GLY A 548 -18.30 0.71 9.41
C GLY A 548 -19.46 0.73 10.42
N ARG A 549 -19.23 0.47 11.71
CA ARG A 549 -20.25 0.67 12.75
C ARG A 549 -20.21 2.06 13.37
N PHE A 550 -19.02 2.65 13.49
CA PHE A 550 -18.84 3.98 14.07
C PHE A 550 -19.13 5.10 13.06
N TYR A 551 -18.80 4.87 11.79
CA TYR A 551 -18.76 5.89 10.74
C TYR A 551 -19.54 5.50 9.49
N GLY A 552 -20.31 4.43 9.60
CA GLY A 552 -20.92 3.78 8.45
C GLY A 552 -22.40 3.91 8.31
#